data_AF-A0A9W8U6V1-F1
#
_entry.id   AF-A0A9W8U6V1-F1
#
_cell.length_a   1.000
_cell.length_b   1.000
_cell.length_c   1.000
_cell.angle_alpha   90.00
_cell.angle_beta   90.00
_cell.angle_gamma   90.00
#
_symmetry.space_group_name_H-M   'P 1'
#
loop_
_entity.id
_entity.type
_entity.pdbx_description
1 polymer ?
#
loop_
_entity_poly.entity_id
_entity_poly.type
_entity_poly.pdbx_seq_one_letter_code
_entity_poly.pdbx_strand_id
1 'polypeptide(L)'
;MDVFQDHFSTDRSCRDDDGHIDLCPSDSSLIVGILSLGAVVGSILAAPLGDTIGRRKTLLAAVVTFCIGAIFQVCAQATPMLLVGRALAGVAVGATSVLVPLYQSETAPKWIRGSIICAYQLSITVGILSATVINVITQNINSSAAYRIPLGLQLVPGVILAAGIVMLPETPRFLVKKGRNDDAGISLSRFRRLDITHPALQNELQEIIANHQYELTLGHDSYKDLFTSNSNLGRRTLTGCGLQMLQQLTGINFVMYYGTTFFNTSGVSNPFIINLVMIIVNCVCTIPGLIVIEKLGRRKLLMAGALGQAVCQFIIGAVSTANETSSQDLRSTSNMALIVCCAINVFFYATSWGPVTWVVTSEIFPLKVRAKAMSVSTTANWLLNFAVAYAPPFIMGRGADGFGLKIFFIWGTFCILAIVFVWFLVYETSRMTLEQIDEMYERVQHAWESPGFNPSWSFQAMRNTGWSTTEQPTELQNSNTTSSADDQHSIHSHHPPNSATPIANVDFSY
;
A
#
# COMPACT_ATOMS: atom_id res chain seq x y z
N MET A 1 -9.15 -30.30 0.11
CA MET A 1 -9.37 -29.60 1.39
C MET A 1 -9.47 -30.60 2.52
N ASP A 2 -10.19 -31.69 2.29
CA ASP A 2 -10.55 -32.73 3.26
C ASP A 2 -9.36 -33.35 3.99
N VAL A 3 -8.25 -33.60 3.28
CA VAL A 3 -7.00 -34.14 3.88
C VAL A 3 -6.35 -33.16 4.86
N PHE A 4 -6.51 -31.85 4.66
CA PHE A 4 -5.99 -30.84 5.58
C PHE A 4 -6.84 -30.74 6.85
N GLN A 5 -8.17 -30.77 6.70
CA GLN A 5 -9.10 -30.78 7.83
C GLN A 5 -8.91 -32.03 8.70
N ASP A 6 -8.67 -33.20 8.11
CA ASP A 6 -8.45 -34.45 8.85
C ASP A 6 -7.14 -34.46 9.65
N HIS A 7 -6.09 -33.80 9.14
CA HIS A 7 -4.80 -33.71 9.84
C HIS A 7 -4.72 -32.63 10.92
N PHE A 8 -5.46 -31.53 10.79
CA PHE A 8 -5.30 -30.35 11.65
C PHE A 8 -6.52 -29.98 12.49
N SER A 9 -7.62 -30.74 12.39
CA SER A 9 -8.76 -30.58 13.30
C SER A 9 -8.37 -30.97 14.73
N THR A 10 -8.25 -29.96 15.59
CA THR A 10 -7.92 -30.15 17.02
C THR A 10 -9.12 -30.70 17.80
N ASP A 11 -10.33 -30.36 17.35
CA ASP A 11 -11.59 -30.90 17.87
C ASP A 11 -12.42 -31.50 16.72
N ARG A 12 -12.72 -32.80 16.84
CA ARG A 12 -13.52 -33.57 15.85
C ARG A 12 -15.02 -33.38 16.03
N SER A 13 -15.44 -32.55 16.99
CA SER A 13 -16.85 -32.22 17.24
C SER A 13 -17.44 -31.28 16.17
N CYS A 14 -16.58 -30.47 15.52
CA CYS A 14 -16.99 -29.57 14.45
C CYS A 14 -17.17 -30.34 13.14
N ARG A 15 -18.40 -30.35 12.63
CA ARG A 15 -18.75 -30.97 11.34
C ARG A 15 -19.38 -29.93 10.41
N ASP A 16 -19.19 -30.13 9.12
CA ASP A 16 -19.92 -29.41 8.07
C ASP A 16 -21.40 -29.85 8.02
N ASP A 17 -22.25 -29.13 7.30
CA ASP A 17 -23.68 -29.43 7.14
C ASP A 17 -23.91 -30.84 6.53
N ASP A 18 -22.93 -31.36 5.80
CA ASP A 18 -22.90 -32.73 5.23
C ASP A 18 -22.30 -33.79 6.18
N GLY A 19 -21.91 -33.43 7.41
CA GLY A 19 -21.43 -34.36 8.43
C GLY A 19 -19.95 -34.76 8.33
N HIS A 20 -19.18 -34.14 7.43
CA HIS A 20 -17.72 -34.28 7.34
C HIS A 20 -17.00 -33.52 8.46
N ILE A 21 -15.82 -33.99 8.88
CA ILE A 21 -15.00 -33.29 9.89
C ILE A 21 -14.53 -31.97 9.30
N ASP A 22 -14.86 -30.86 9.96
CA ASP A 22 -14.49 -29.52 9.54
C ASP A 22 -13.67 -28.82 10.64
N LEU A 23 -12.88 -27.83 10.27
CA LEU A 23 -12.13 -27.02 11.22
C LEU A 23 -13.08 -26.11 11.99
N CYS A 24 -13.01 -26.15 13.31
CA CYS A 24 -13.79 -25.22 14.13
C CYS A 24 -13.49 -23.76 13.74
N PRO A 25 -14.48 -22.86 13.75
CA PRO A 25 -14.29 -21.45 13.36
C PRO A 25 -13.14 -20.76 14.12
N SER A 26 -12.94 -21.10 15.40
CA SER A 26 -11.82 -20.61 16.21
C SER A 26 -10.45 -21.01 15.63
N ASP A 27 -10.31 -22.25 15.20
CA ASP A 27 -9.04 -22.82 14.72
C ASP A 27 -8.71 -22.29 13.33
N SER A 28 -9.70 -22.24 12.44
CA SER A 28 -9.56 -21.63 11.10
C SER A 28 -9.21 -20.14 11.20
N SER A 29 -9.93 -19.37 12.00
CA SER A 29 -9.67 -17.94 12.20
C SER A 29 -8.30 -17.69 12.85
N LEU A 30 -7.88 -18.56 13.78
CA LEU A 30 -6.54 -18.47 14.38
C LEU A 30 -5.43 -18.81 13.39
N ILE A 31 -5.58 -19.87 12.60
CA ILE A 31 -4.61 -20.25 11.56
C ILE A 31 -4.44 -19.12 10.54
N VAL A 32 -5.52 -18.48 10.11
CA VAL A 32 -5.44 -17.36 9.16
C VAL A 32 -4.87 -16.12 9.85
N GLY A 33 -5.40 -15.75 11.02
CA GLY A 33 -5.07 -14.51 11.72
C GLY A 33 -3.67 -14.46 12.34
N ILE A 34 -3.09 -15.59 12.76
CA ILE A 34 -1.78 -15.60 13.42
C ILE A 34 -0.67 -15.02 12.53
N LEU A 35 -0.80 -15.15 11.20
CA LEU A 35 0.13 -14.54 10.25
C LEU A 35 0.08 -13.01 10.32
N SER A 36 -1.11 -12.43 10.38
CA SER A 36 -1.31 -10.98 10.49
C SER A 36 -0.81 -10.45 11.84
N LEU A 37 -0.99 -11.22 12.93
CA LEU A 37 -0.41 -10.87 14.23
C LEU A 37 1.12 -10.92 14.22
N GLY A 38 1.70 -11.95 13.59
CA GLY A 38 3.14 -11.98 13.32
C GLY A 38 3.60 -10.76 12.53
N ALA A 39 2.83 -10.34 11.52
CA ALA A 39 3.15 -9.18 10.71
C ALA A 39 3.10 -7.86 11.47
N VAL A 40 2.19 -7.70 12.45
CA VAL A 40 2.19 -6.58 13.40
C VAL A 40 3.51 -6.50 14.16
N VAL A 41 3.99 -7.63 14.69
CA VAL A 41 5.28 -7.67 15.40
C VAL A 41 6.43 -7.35 14.43
N GLY A 42 6.40 -7.93 13.24
CA GLY A 42 7.38 -7.69 12.18
C GLY A 42 7.48 -6.22 11.76
N SER A 43 6.33 -5.55 11.57
CA SER A 43 6.29 -4.14 11.14
C SER A 43 6.81 -3.19 12.21
N ILE A 44 6.55 -3.47 13.50
CA ILE A 44 7.10 -2.68 14.62
C ILE A 44 8.62 -2.82 14.70
N LEU A 45 9.14 -4.04 14.57
CA LEU A 45 10.58 -4.33 14.66
C LEU A 45 11.35 -3.85 13.42
N ALA A 46 10.68 -3.64 12.28
CA ALA A 46 11.31 -3.31 11.01
C ALA A 46 12.12 -2.00 11.05
N ALA A 47 11.54 -0.92 11.58
CA ALA A 47 12.18 0.39 11.63
C ALA A 47 13.45 0.41 12.51
N PRO A 48 13.43 -0.03 13.79
CA PRO A 48 14.62 0.01 14.63
C PRO A 48 15.73 -0.90 14.10
N LEU A 49 15.39 -2.08 13.58
CA LEU A 49 16.38 -2.98 12.97
C LEU A 49 16.96 -2.38 11.67
N GLY A 50 16.11 -1.80 10.81
CA GLY A 50 16.53 -1.16 9.57
C GLY A 50 17.42 0.09 9.77
N ASP A 51 17.23 0.82 10.87
CA ASP A 51 18.06 1.97 11.25
C ASP A 51 19.36 1.57 11.96
N THR A 52 19.39 0.44 12.66
CA THR A 52 20.58 -0.01 13.40
C THR A 52 21.52 -0.85 12.53
N ILE A 53 20.99 -1.89 11.88
CA ILE A 53 21.76 -2.90 11.14
C ILE A 53 21.90 -2.53 9.65
N GLY A 54 20.91 -1.83 9.08
CA GLY A 54 20.82 -1.48 7.66
C GLY A 54 19.58 -2.05 7.00
N ARG A 55 19.11 -1.42 5.92
CA ARG A 55 17.87 -1.83 5.24
C ARG A 55 18.08 -3.18 4.56
N ARG A 56 19.18 -3.35 3.81
CA ARG A 56 19.51 -4.60 3.09
C ARG A 56 19.68 -5.78 4.04
N LYS A 57 20.46 -5.61 5.11
CA LYS A 57 20.73 -6.69 6.07
C LYS A 57 19.47 -7.11 6.83
N THR A 58 18.63 -6.15 7.20
CA THR A 58 17.35 -6.44 7.87
C THR A 58 16.38 -7.14 6.93
N LEU A 59 16.32 -6.74 5.65
CA LEU A 59 15.55 -7.47 4.62
C LEU A 59 16.03 -8.91 4.48
N LEU A 60 17.35 -9.16 4.44
CA LEU A 60 17.89 -10.52 4.35
C LEU A 60 17.50 -11.37 5.57
N ALA A 61 17.61 -10.81 6.78
CA ALA A 61 17.20 -11.50 8.01
C ALA A 61 15.70 -11.83 8.02
N ALA A 62 14.85 -10.92 7.53
CA ALA A 62 13.43 -11.16 7.39
C ALA A 62 13.14 -12.31 6.42
N VAL A 63 13.80 -12.34 5.25
CA VAL A 63 13.59 -13.42 4.27
C VAL A 63 14.09 -14.78 4.78
N VAL A 64 15.22 -14.82 5.50
CA VAL A 64 15.67 -16.05 6.17
C VAL A 64 14.62 -16.53 7.19
N THR A 65 14.06 -15.61 7.97
CA THR A 65 12.97 -15.92 8.92
C THR A 65 11.72 -16.45 8.20
N PHE A 66 11.38 -15.89 7.03
CA PHE A 66 10.30 -16.40 6.18
C PHE A 66 10.55 -17.83 5.74
N CYS A 67 11.76 -18.13 5.24
CA CYS A 67 12.13 -19.48 4.81
C CYS A 67 12.06 -20.49 5.96
N ILE A 68 12.54 -20.13 7.15
CA ILE A 68 12.41 -20.96 8.36
C ILE A 68 10.94 -21.22 8.67
N GLY A 69 10.11 -20.16 8.69
CA GLY A 69 8.67 -20.28 8.92
C GLY A 69 7.96 -21.16 7.90
N ALA A 70 8.34 -21.06 6.62
CA ALA A 70 7.81 -21.91 5.55
C ALA A 70 8.23 -23.38 5.70
N ILE A 71 9.47 -23.67 6.11
CA ILE A 71 9.92 -25.04 6.42
C ILE A 71 9.09 -25.64 7.57
N PHE A 72 8.86 -24.88 8.64
CA PHE A 72 7.99 -25.31 9.74
C PHE A 72 6.57 -25.66 9.26
N GLN A 73 6.00 -24.86 8.35
CA GLN A 73 4.67 -25.13 7.78
C GLN A 73 4.63 -26.40 6.93
N VAL A 74 5.67 -26.67 6.13
CA VAL A 74 5.75 -27.89 5.30
C VAL A 74 5.94 -29.14 6.15
N CYS A 75 6.78 -29.06 7.19
CA CYS A 75 7.07 -30.16 8.09
C CYS A 75 6.00 -30.35 9.18
N ALA A 76 4.97 -29.50 9.24
CA ALA A 76 3.95 -29.56 10.27
C ALA A 76 3.17 -30.88 10.21
N GLN A 77 3.22 -31.62 11.32
CA GLN A 77 2.42 -32.81 11.59
C GLN A 77 1.30 -32.55 12.61
N ALA A 78 1.30 -31.36 13.23
CA ALA A 78 0.31 -30.93 14.21
C ALA A 78 0.07 -29.42 14.11
N THR A 79 -1.13 -28.98 14.52
CA THR A 79 -1.58 -27.58 14.46
C THR A 79 -0.62 -26.59 15.13
N PRO A 80 -0.04 -26.85 16.32
CA PRO A 80 0.89 -25.92 16.95
C PRO A 80 2.13 -25.60 16.10
N MET A 81 2.71 -26.60 15.43
CA MET A 81 3.88 -26.41 14.57
C MET A 81 3.54 -25.56 13.33
N LEU A 82 2.34 -25.76 12.78
CA LEU A 82 1.82 -24.92 11.70
C LEU A 82 1.65 -23.47 12.16
N LEU A 83 1.07 -23.24 13.35
CA LEU A 83 0.87 -21.91 13.92
C LEU A 83 2.19 -21.18 14.16
N VAL A 84 3.21 -21.85 14.71
CA VAL A 84 4.56 -21.29 14.89
C VAL A 84 5.17 -20.91 13.54
N GLY A 85 5.09 -21.81 12.54
CA GLY A 85 5.60 -21.53 11.20
C GLY A 85 4.90 -20.34 10.54
N ARG A 86 3.59 -20.19 10.73
CA ARG A 86 2.80 -19.04 10.23
C ARG A 86 3.11 -17.75 10.97
N ALA A 87 3.33 -17.79 12.29
CA ALA A 87 3.73 -16.63 13.06
C ALA A 87 5.10 -16.10 12.60
N LEU A 88 6.09 -16.98 12.40
CA LEU A 88 7.42 -16.63 11.89
C LEU A 88 7.35 -16.05 10.48
N ALA A 89 6.57 -16.68 9.58
CA ALA A 89 6.33 -16.15 8.25
C ALA A 89 5.66 -14.76 8.31
N GLY A 90 4.72 -14.57 9.23
CA GLY A 90 4.08 -13.29 9.52
C GLY A 90 5.08 -12.20 9.90
N VAL A 91 5.98 -12.47 10.86
CA VAL A 91 7.04 -11.53 11.26
C VAL A 91 7.87 -11.07 10.07
N ALA A 92 8.23 -12.01 9.19
CA ALA A 92 8.97 -11.67 7.98
C ALA A 92 8.16 -10.83 6.98
N VAL A 93 6.89 -11.16 6.76
CA VAL A 93 5.98 -10.40 5.88
C VAL A 93 5.76 -8.98 6.40
N GLY A 94 5.56 -8.82 7.71
CA GLY A 94 5.46 -7.51 8.37
C GLY A 94 6.72 -6.67 8.18
N ALA A 95 7.89 -7.27 8.42
CA ALA A 95 9.16 -6.57 8.27
C ALA A 95 9.42 -6.15 6.81
N THR A 96 9.19 -7.05 5.85
CA THR A 96 9.37 -6.76 4.42
C THR A 96 8.38 -5.71 3.90
N SER A 97 7.15 -5.67 4.42
CA SER A 97 6.14 -4.67 4.03
C SER A 97 6.50 -3.23 4.44
N VAL A 98 7.36 -3.05 5.44
CA VAL A 98 7.93 -1.74 5.80
C VAL A 98 9.22 -1.48 5.00
N LEU A 99 10.12 -2.46 4.96
CA LEU A 99 11.48 -2.27 4.46
C LEU A 99 11.58 -2.22 2.93
N VAL A 100 10.75 -2.98 2.20
CA VAL A 100 10.81 -3.00 0.73
C VAL A 100 10.42 -1.63 0.14
N PRO A 101 9.25 -1.04 0.47
CA PRO A 101 8.89 0.27 -0.05
C PRO A 101 9.85 1.37 0.47
N LEU A 102 10.35 1.25 1.70
CA LEU A 102 11.35 2.17 2.24
C LEU A 102 12.65 2.13 1.41
N TYR A 103 13.19 0.93 1.17
CA TYR A 103 14.39 0.73 0.36
C TYR A 103 14.19 1.24 -1.07
N GLN A 104 13.04 0.95 -1.68
CA GLN A 104 12.68 1.48 -3.00
C GLN A 104 12.61 3.02 -2.99
N SER A 105 12.00 3.63 -1.97
CA SER A 105 11.88 5.09 -1.88
C SER A 105 13.22 5.80 -1.66
N GLU A 106 14.19 5.16 -1.01
CA GLU A 106 15.53 5.69 -0.74
C GLU A 106 16.51 5.49 -1.92
N THR A 107 16.21 4.57 -2.85
CA THR A 107 17.13 4.22 -3.96
C THR A 107 16.62 4.65 -5.33
N ALA A 108 15.29 4.74 -5.49
CA ALA A 108 14.65 5.17 -6.72
C ALA A 108 14.98 6.62 -7.07
N PRO A 109 15.20 6.94 -8.35
CA PRO A 109 15.23 8.32 -8.82
C PRO A 109 13.89 9.03 -8.58
N LYS A 110 13.94 10.34 -8.30
CA LYS A 110 12.77 11.15 -7.93
C LYS A 110 11.60 11.02 -8.94
N TRP A 111 11.88 10.89 -10.25
CA TRP A 111 10.87 10.88 -11.31
C TRP A 111 10.16 9.54 -11.57
N ILE A 112 10.74 8.40 -11.17
CA ILE A 112 10.12 7.06 -11.30
C ILE A 112 9.81 6.41 -9.96
N ARG A 113 10.06 7.11 -8.84
CA ARG A 113 9.87 6.58 -7.48
C ARG A 113 8.47 6.03 -7.26
N GLY A 114 7.44 6.78 -7.65
CA GLY A 114 6.04 6.35 -7.53
C GLY A 114 5.80 5.02 -8.24
N SER A 115 6.24 4.90 -9.49
CA SER A 115 6.12 3.67 -10.29
C SER A 115 6.89 2.48 -9.72
N ILE A 116 8.09 2.68 -9.17
CA ILE A 116 8.88 1.61 -8.53
C ILE A 116 8.17 1.09 -7.27
N ILE A 117 7.63 2.00 -6.45
CA ILE A 117 6.88 1.62 -5.24
C ILE A 117 5.56 0.92 -5.63
N CYS A 118 4.91 1.39 -6.68
CA CYS A 118 3.76 0.75 -7.30
C CYS A 118 4.04 -0.71 -7.76
N ALA A 119 5.26 -1.01 -8.24
CA ALA A 119 5.66 -2.37 -8.62
C ALA A 119 5.69 -3.36 -7.44
N TYR A 120 5.82 -2.85 -6.20
CA TYR A 120 5.63 -3.67 -4.99
C TYR A 120 4.22 -4.27 -4.95
N GLN A 121 3.18 -3.46 -5.19
CA GLN A 121 1.80 -3.95 -5.21
C GLN A 121 1.55 -4.93 -6.35
N LEU A 122 2.12 -4.67 -7.53
CA LEU A 122 2.03 -5.62 -8.65
C LEU A 122 2.66 -6.98 -8.30
N SER A 123 3.80 -6.97 -7.60
CA SER A 123 4.45 -8.19 -7.15
C SER A 123 3.58 -8.99 -6.16
N ILE A 124 2.85 -8.30 -5.28
CA ILE A 124 1.87 -8.93 -4.38
C ILE A 124 0.76 -9.61 -5.17
N THR A 125 0.17 -8.94 -6.17
CA THR A 125 -0.95 -9.52 -6.93
C THR A 125 -0.52 -10.68 -7.83
N VAL A 126 0.69 -10.62 -8.41
CA VAL A 126 1.31 -11.75 -9.11
C VAL A 126 1.54 -12.94 -8.17
N GLY A 127 1.98 -12.68 -6.93
CA GLY A 127 2.13 -13.71 -5.90
C GLY A 127 0.81 -14.40 -5.55
N ILE A 128 -0.25 -13.62 -5.33
CA ILE A 128 -1.60 -14.14 -5.05
C ILE A 128 -2.12 -14.98 -6.22
N LEU A 129 -1.95 -14.50 -7.46
CA LEU A 129 -2.34 -15.24 -8.66
C LEU A 129 -1.59 -16.56 -8.79
N SER A 130 -0.26 -16.53 -8.62
CA SER A 130 0.57 -17.73 -8.69
C SER A 130 0.15 -18.76 -7.63
N ALA A 131 -0.04 -18.33 -6.38
CA ALA A 131 -0.50 -19.19 -5.30
C ALA A 131 -1.87 -19.83 -5.59
N THR A 132 -2.79 -19.05 -6.16
CA THR A 132 -4.13 -19.54 -6.54
C THR A 132 -4.06 -20.59 -7.64
N VAL A 133 -3.26 -20.35 -8.69
CA VAL A 133 -3.05 -21.32 -9.78
C VAL A 133 -2.46 -22.62 -9.23
N ILE A 134 -1.46 -22.52 -8.35
CA ILE A 134 -0.85 -23.70 -7.69
C ILE A 134 -1.92 -24.46 -6.89
N ASN A 135 -2.73 -23.78 -6.09
CA ASN A 135 -3.80 -24.41 -5.32
C ASN A 135 -4.83 -25.11 -6.21
N VAL A 136 -5.20 -24.52 -7.35
CA VAL A 136 -6.13 -25.13 -8.33
C VAL A 136 -5.52 -26.39 -8.96
N ILE A 137 -4.21 -26.42 -9.20
CA ILE A 137 -3.51 -27.59 -9.74
C ILE A 137 -3.42 -28.71 -8.68
N THR A 138 -3.18 -28.36 -7.41
CA THR A 138 -2.96 -29.36 -6.35
C THR A 138 -4.25 -29.84 -5.66
N GLN A 139 -5.40 -29.21 -5.91
CA GLN A 139 -6.66 -29.52 -5.20
C GLN A 139 -7.15 -30.97 -5.40
N ASN A 140 -6.89 -31.58 -6.56
CA ASN A 140 -7.36 -32.92 -6.91
C ASN A 140 -6.46 -34.04 -6.37
N ILE A 141 -5.42 -33.69 -5.60
CA ILE A 141 -4.50 -34.66 -5.01
C ILE A 141 -5.09 -35.19 -3.70
N ASN A 142 -5.37 -36.49 -3.62
CA ASN A 142 -5.99 -37.12 -2.44
C ASN A 142 -4.97 -37.47 -1.32
N SER A 143 -3.87 -36.73 -1.20
CA SER A 143 -2.79 -36.99 -0.24
C SER A 143 -2.33 -35.71 0.43
N SER A 144 -1.55 -35.82 1.52
CA SER A 144 -0.94 -34.69 2.22
C SER A 144 -0.11 -33.76 1.32
N ALA A 145 0.31 -34.25 0.15
CA ALA A 145 0.93 -33.46 -0.90
C ALA A 145 0.06 -32.26 -1.37
N ALA A 146 -1.28 -32.35 -1.29
CA ALA A 146 -2.19 -31.31 -1.77
C ALA A 146 -1.96 -29.94 -1.12
N TYR A 147 -1.67 -29.92 0.19
CA TYR A 147 -1.41 -28.69 0.94
C TYR A 147 0.09 -28.44 1.18
N ARG A 148 0.92 -29.49 1.26
CA ARG A 148 2.36 -29.36 1.46
C ARG A 148 3.08 -28.78 0.24
N ILE A 149 2.63 -29.11 -0.98
CA ILE A 149 3.24 -28.56 -2.22
C ILE A 149 3.06 -27.04 -2.29
N PRO A 150 1.85 -26.45 -2.15
CA PRO A 150 1.69 -25.00 -2.13
C PRO A 150 2.49 -24.33 -1.01
N LEU A 151 2.48 -24.90 0.20
CA LEU A 151 3.24 -24.37 1.34
C LEU A 151 4.76 -24.47 1.15
N GLY A 152 5.25 -25.46 0.41
CA GLY A 152 6.66 -25.61 0.10
C GLY A 152 7.12 -24.71 -1.05
N LEU A 153 6.25 -24.50 -2.04
CA LEU A 153 6.59 -23.73 -3.23
C LEU A 153 6.83 -22.24 -2.92
N GLN A 154 6.27 -21.72 -1.82
CA GLN A 154 6.58 -20.36 -1.35
C GLN A 154 8.06 -20.16 -0.97
N LEU A 155 8.83 -21.23 -0.72
CA LEU A 155 10.28 -21.14 -0.49
C LEU A 155 11.03 -20.65 -1.74
N VAL A 156 10.54 -20.98 -2.94
CA VAL A 156 11.20 -20.61 -4.21
C VAL A 156 11.31 -19.08 -4.36
N PRO A 157 10.23 -18.29 -4.31
CA PRO A 157 10.35 -16.84 -4.36
C PRO A 157 11.13 -16.26 -3.17
N GLY A 158 11.06 -16.89 -1.99
CA GLY A 158 11.87 -16.51 -0.83
C GLY A 158 13.37 -16.62 -1.09
N VAL A 159 13.83 -17.74 -1.65
CA VAL A 159 15.24 -17.96 -2.00
C VAL A 159 15.69 -17.03 -3.12
N ILE A 160 14.85 -16.80 -4.14
CA ILE A 160 15.13 -15.84 -5.21
C ILE A 160 15.32 -14.44 -4.63
N LEU A 161 14.45 -14.01 -3.73
CA LEU A 161 14.56 -12.71 -3.06
C LEU A 161 15.83 -12.63 -2.20
N ALA A 162 16.16 -13.68 -1.44
CA ALA A 162 17.39 -13.73 -0.64
C ALA A 162 18.64 -13.58 -1.52
N ALA A 163 18.72 -14.32 -2.63
CA ALA A 163 19.81 -14.22 -3.59
C ALA A 163 19.90 -12.82 -4.21
N GLY A 164 18.75 -12.22 -4.57
CA GLY A 164 18.68 -10.85 -5.07
C GLY A 164 19.20 -9.82 -4.07
N ILE A 165 18.80 -9.92 -2.79
CA ILE A 165 19.24 -9.02 -1.71
C ILE A 165 20.76 -9.11 -1.48
N VAL A 166 21.35 -10.30 -1.61
CA VAL A 166 22.81 -10.46 -1.52
C VAL A 166 23.52 -9.70 -2.64
N MET A 167 22.91 -9.57 -3.82
CA MET A 167 23.50 -8.80 -4.91
C MET A 167 23.29 -7.29 -4.78
N LEU A 168 22.23 -6.83 -4.10
CA LEU A 168 21.91 -5.41 -3.95
C LEU A 168 22.92 -4.66 -3.05
N PRO A 169 23.25 -3.38 -3.32
CA PRO A 169 23.98 -2.53 -2.38
C PRO A 169 23.07 -2.07 -1.22
N GLU A 170 23.64 -1.44 -0.19
CA GLU A 170 22.85 -0.83 0.89
C GLU A 170 22.32 0.55 0.45
N THR A 171 21.33 1.15 1.13
CA THR A 171 20.85 2.47 0.69
C THR A 171 21.91 3.56 0.92
N PRO A 172 22.15 4.49 -0.03
CA PRO A 172 23.13 5.56 0.14
C PRO A 172 22.84 6.40 1.39
N ARG A 173 21.55 6.60 1.66
CA ARG A 173 21.09 7.34 2.83
C ARG A 173 21.44 6.67 4.16
N PHE A 174 21.28 5.35 4.26
CA PHE A 174 21.68 4.63 5.46
C PHE A 174 23.19 4.74 5.70
N LEU A 175 23.98 4.67 4.62
CA LEU A 175 25.44 4.80 4.71
C LEU A 175 25.86 6.20 5.18
N VAL A 176 25.23 7.26 4.66
CA VAL A 176 25.42 8.64 5.15
C VAL A 176 25.01 8.76 6.62
N LYS A 177 23.87 8.19 7.04
CA LYS A 177 23.43 8.17 8.45
C LYS A 177 24.41 7.46 9.38
N LYS A 178 25.23 6.54 8.87
CA LYS A 178 26.31 5.86 9.60
C LYS A 178 27.67 6.57 9.49
N GLY A 179 27.74 7.73 8.83
CA GLY A 179 28.99 8.46 8.60
C GLY A 179 29.89 7.86 7.52
N ARG A 180 29.40 6.91 6.72
CA ARG A 180 30.16 6.21 5.66
C ARG A 180 29.90 6.84 4.29
N ASN A 181 30.37 8.08 4.11
CA ASN A 181 30.08 8.88 2.91
C ASN A 181 30.69 8.28 1.62
N ASP A 182 31.88 7.69 1.69
CA ASP A 182 32.54 7.09 0.52
C ASP A 182 31.75 5.88 0.01
N ASP A 183 31.32 5.01 0.93
CA ASP A 183 30.47 3.86 0.59
C ASP A 183 29.11 4.30 0.05
N ALA A 184 28.56 5.41 0.56
CA ALA A 184 27.33 5.99 0.05
C ALA A 184 27.50 6.44 -1.42
N GLY A 185 28.65 7.03 -1.76
CA GLY A 185 29.01 7.39 -3.13
C GLY A 185 29.10 6.17 -4.06
N ILE A 186 29.78 5.10 -3.63
CA ILE A 186 29.87 3.84 -4.38
C ILE A 186 28.48 3.23 -4.59
N SER A 187 27.66 3.22 -3.55
CA SER A 187 26.30 2.69 -3.65
C SER A 187 25.43 3.52 -4.61
N LEU A 188 25.50 4.84 -4.52
CA LEU A 188 24.75 5.74 -5.39
C LEU A 188 25.20 5.60 -6.85
N SER A 189 26.52 5.45 -7.08
CA SER A 189 27.11 5.14 -8.40
C SER A 189 26.52 3.89 -9.01
N ARG A 190 26.36 2.82 -8.21
CA ARG A 190 25.75 1.57 -8.67
C ARG A 190 24.27 1.73 -9.05
N PHE A 191 23.50 2.51 -8.30
CA PHE A 191 22.08 2.77 -8.63
C PHE A 191 21.90 3.66 -9.85
N ARG A 192 22.72 4.71 -9.97
CA ARG A 192 22.64 5.68 -11.07
C ARG A 192 23.37 5.22 -12.34
N ARG A 193 24.21 4.18 -12.22
CA ARG A 193 25.13 3.71 -13.28
C ARG A 193 26.01 4.83 -13.81
N LEU A 194 26.44 5.71 -12.91
CA LEU A 194 27.34 6.84 -13.17
C LEU A 194 28.65 6.62 -12.43
N ASP A 195 29.75 7.13 -12.97
CA ASP A 195 31.01 7.13 -12.24
C ASP A 195 30.93 7.99 -10.97
N ILE A 196 31.72 7.64 -9.95
CA ILE A 196 31.71 8.32 -8.66
C ILE A 196 32.15 9.80 -8.78
N THR A 197 32.91 10.14 -9.82
CA THR A 197 33.36 11.52 -10.09
C THR A 197 32.35 12.35 -10.87
N HIS A 198 31.25 11.76 -11.35
CA HIS A 198 30.29 12.46 -12.18
C HIS A 198 29.60 13.61 -11.40
N PRO A 199 29.56 14.86 -11.92
CA PRO A 199 29.05 16.02 -11.19
C PRO A 199 27.63 15.84 -10.65
N ALA A 200 26.73 15.25 -11.45
CA ALA A 200 25.35 14.98 -11.03
C ALA A 200 25.26 14.04 -9.81
N LEU A 201 26.16 13.05 -9.71
CA LEU A 201 26.20 12.11 -8.61
C LEU A 201 26.76 12.77 -7.34
N GLN A 202 27.83 13.56 -7.50
CA GLN A 202 28.40 14.33 -6.38
C GLN A 202 27.38 15.31 -5.82
N ASN A 203 26.64 16.02 -6.67
CA ASN A 203 25.58 16.92 -6.25
C ASN A 203 24.48 16.18 -5.48
N GLU A 204 24.01 15.02 -5.96
CA GLU A 204 23.01 14.21 -5.26
C GLU A 204 23.53 13.67 -3.92
N LEU A 205 24.80 13.24 -3.85
CA LEU A 205 25.41 12.80 -2.60
C LEU A 205 25.52 13.95 -1.59
N GLN A 206 25.95 15.14 -2.03
CA GLN A 206 26.02 16.33 -1.18
C GLN A 206 24.64 16.76 -0.68
N GLU A 207 23.60 16.67 -1.52
CA GLU A 207 22.21 16.90 -1.12
C GLU A 207 21.80 15.94 0.01
N ILE A 208 22.12 14.65 -0.10
CA ILE A 208 21.82 13.65 0.94
C ILE A 208 22.59 13.97 2.24
N ILE A 209 23.86 14.37 2.15
CA ILE A 209 24.69 14.73 3.32
C ILE A 209 24.16 15.98 3.99
N ALA A 210 23.85 17.04 3.24
CA ALA A 210 23.29 18.29 3.76
C ALA A 210 21.94 18.06 4.45
N ASN A 211 21.07 17.25 3.84
CA ASN A 211 19.80 16.85 4.46
C ASN A 211 20.02 16.09 5.77
N HIS A 212 21.00 15.18 5.81
CA HIS A 212 21.31 14.46 7.05
C HIS A 212 21.87 15.38 8.15
N GLN A 213 22.73 16.33 7.80
CA GLN A 213 23.23 17.33 8.76
C GLN A 213 22.09 18.18 9.33
N TYR A 214 21.15 18.61 8.48
CA TYR A 214 19.94 19.29 8.92
C TYR A 214 19.06 18.40 9.82
N GLU A 215 18.94 17.11 9.54
CA GLU A 215 18.21 16.18 10.42
C GLU A 215 18.83 16.08 11.82
N LEU A 216 20.16 16.18 11.94
CA LEU A 216 20.88 16.14 13.22
C LEU A 216 20.61 17.39 14.07
N THR A 217 20.44 18.57 13.46
CA THR A 217 20.12 19.81 14.20
C THR A 217 18.72 19.77 14.81
N LEU A 218 17.81 18.99 14.23
CA LEU A 218 16.45 18.79 14.72
C LEU A 218 16.36 17.85 15.95
N GLY A 219 17.48 17.29 16.46
CA GLY A 219 17.53 16.41 17.63
C GLY A 219 17.15 14.94 17.38
N HIS A 220 17.22 14.10 18.42
CA HIS A 220 16.88 12.67 18.33
C HIS A 220 15.42 12.44 17.92
N ASP A 221 15.17 11.38 17.16
CA ASP A 221 13.86 10.97 16.69
C ASP A 221 13.30 9.82 17.55
N SER A 222 12.16 10.02 18.20
CA SER A 222 11.45 9.00 18.97
C SER A 222 10.10 8.64 18.33
N TYR A 223 9.55 7.47 18.69
CA TYR A 223 8.17 7.11 18.31
C TYR A 223 7.14 8.08 18.89
N LYS A 224 7.44 8.72 20.04
CA LYS A 224 6.56 9.74 20.62
C LYS A 224 6.50 11.00 19.75
N ASP A 225 7.59 11.33 19.08
CA ASP A 225 7.70 12.54 18.27
C ASP A 225 6.80 12.49 17.05
N LEU A 226 6.45 11.29 16.56
CA LEU A 226 5.46 11.08 15.50
C LEU A 226 4.12 11.74 15.80
N PHE A 227 3.74 11.82 17.08
CA PHE A 227 2.45 12.33 17.52
C PHE A 227 2.56 13.65 18.30
N THR A 228 3.70 13.95 18.91
CA THR A 228 3.85 15.10 19.83
C THR A 228 4.73 16.23 19.27
N SER A 229 5.66 15.96 18.35
CA SER A 229 6.71 16.93 18.01
C SER A 229 6.21 18.13 17.21
N ASN A 230 5.25 17.95 16.29
CA ASN A 230 4.66 19.00 15.47
C ASN A 230 3.25 18.58 15.03
N SER A 231 2.29 19.51 15.01
CA SER A 231 0.90 19.27 14.58
C SER A 231 0.84 18.62 13.18
N ASN A 232 1.72 19.06 12.28
CA ASN A 232 1.83 18.51 10.92
C ASN A 232 2.31 17.06 10.89
N LEU A 233 3.18 16.65 11.83
CA LEU A 233 3.73 15.29 11.86
C LEU A 233 2.72 14.27 12.41
N GLY A 234 2.02 14.66 13.47
CA GLY A 234 0.88 13.89 14.00
C GLY A 234 -0.17 13.67 12.93
N ARG A 235 -0.54 14.74 12.21
CA ARG A 235 -1.49 14.68 11.08
C ARG A 235 -1.02 13.72 9.99
N ARG A 236 0.24 13.82 9.54
CA ARG A 236 0.80 12.90 8.52
C ARG A 236 0.75 11.45 8.96
N THR A 237 1.17 11.17 10.20
CA THR A 237 1.16 9.81 10.77
C THR A 237 -0.27 9.26 10.84
N LEU A 238 -1.22 10.06 11.31
CA LEU A 238 -2.64 9.68 11.38
C LEU A 238 -3.24 9.48 9.98
N THR A 239 -2.92 10.35 9.01
CA THR A 239 -3.34 10.18 7.60
C THR A 239 -2.82 8.84 7.06
N GLY A 240 -1.54 8.53 7.28
CA GLY A 240 -0.95 7.28 6.83
C GLY A 240 -1.56 6.04 7.48
N CYS A 241 -1.78 6.07 8.81
CA CYS A 241 -2.44 4.97 9.52
C CYS A 241 -3.88 4.79 9.06
N GLY A 242 -4.65 5.88 8.96
CA GLY A 242 -6.03 5.84 8.51
C GLY A 242 -6.15 5.33 7.07
N LEU A 243 -5.27 5.74 6.17
CA LEU A 243 -5.26 5.26 4.78
C LEU A 243 -4.98 3.75 4.70
N GLN A 244 -4.01 3.26 5.49
CA GLN A 244 -3.67 1.84 5.59
C GLN A 244 -4.81 1.01 6.21
N MET A 245 -5.48 1.54 7.23
CA MET A 245 -6.66 0.89 7.83
C MET A 245 -7.84 0.85 6.86
N LEU A 246 -8.13 1.96 6.19
CA LEU A 246 -9.22 2.06 5.22
C LEU A 246 -9.00 1.15 4.01
N GLN A 247 -7.75 0.94 3.57
CA GLN A 247 -7.42 -0.05 2.54
C GLN A 247 -7.94 -1.44 2.92
N GLN A 248 -7.78 -1.86 4.19
CA GLN A 248 -8.30 -3.13 4.70
C GLN A 248 -9.83 -3.13 4.81
N LEU A 249 -10.40 -2.02 5.30
CA LEU A 249 -11.84 -1.83 5.46
C LEU A 249 -12.59 -1.61 4.14
N THR A 250 -11.89 -1.57 2.99
CA THR A 250 -12.56 -1.69 1.68
C THR A 250 -13.21 -3.05 1.47
N GLY A 251 -12.93 -4.05 2.33
CA GLY A 251 -13.52 -5.39 2.25
C GLY A 251 -12.89 -6.28 1.18
N ILE A 252 -11.81 -5.85 0.50
CA ILE A 252 -11.17 -6.65 -0.55
C ILE A 252 -10.64 -7.99 -0.03
N ASN A 253 -10.07 -8.02 1.18
CA ASN A 253 -9.51 -9.24 1.75
C ASN A 253 -10.59 -10.25 2.10
N PHE A 254 -11.81 -9.80 2.42
CA PHE A 254 -12.95 -10.69 2.54
C PHE A 254 -13.26 -11.39 1.20
N VAL A 255 -13.30 -10.63 0.09
CA VAL A 255 -13.49 -11.18 -1.26
C VAL A 255 -12.36 -12.15 -1.63
N MET A 256 -11.11 -11.86 -1.26
CA MET A 256 -9.96 -12.69 -1.60
C MET A 256 -9.85 -13.97 -0.75
N TYR A 257 -10.15 -13.91 0.55
CA TYR A 257 -10.03 -15.07 1.45
C TYR A 257 -11.25 -15.98 1.41
N TYR A 258 -12.45 -15.39 1.31
CA TYR A 258 -13.72 -16.10 1.41
C TYR A 258 -14.52 -16.10 0.10
N GLY A 259 -13.92 -15.66 -1.01
CA GLY A 259 -14.58 -15.58 -2.32
C GLY A 259 -15.20 -16.91 -2.78
N THR A 260 -14.52 -18.03 -2.55
CA THR A 260 -15.06 -19.37 -2.90
C THR A 260 -16.28 -19.73 -2.06
N THR A 261 -16.24 -19.48 -0.75
CA THR A 261 -17.40 -19.67 0.14
C THR A 261 -18.56 -18.78 -0.28
N PHE A 262 -18.28 -17.51 -0.58
CA PHE A 262 -19.25 -16.54 -1.10
C PHE A 262 -19.98 -17.00 -2.36
N PHE A 263 -19.25 -17.45 -3.39
CA PHE A 263 -19.86 -17.92 -4.63
C PHE A 263 -20.60 -19.26 -4.46
N ASN A 264 -20.14 -20.09 -3.53
CA ASN A 264 -20.79 -21.36 -3.21
C ASN A 264 -22.17 -21.14 -2.54
N THR A 265 -22.23 -20.30 -1.50
CA THR A 265 -23.48 -19.94 -0.82
C THR A 265 -24.46 -19.21 -1.75
N SER A 266 -23.94 -18.43 -2.70
CA SER A 266 -24.77 -17.77 -3.71
C SER A 266 -25.37 -18.75 -4.75
N GLY A 267 -24.96 -20.02 -4.76
CA GLY A 267 -25.48 -21.03 -5.69
C GLY A 267 -24.91 -20.90 -7.11
N VAL A 268 -23.69 -20.38 -7.23
CA VAL A 268 -23.02 -20.24 -8.53
C VAL A 268 -22.29 -21.54 -8.90
N SER A 269 -22.40 -21.96 -10.16
CA SER A 269 -21.64 -23.09 -10.69
C SER A 269 -20.13 -22.76 -10.78
N ASN A 270 -19.29 -23.67 -10.28
CA ASN A 270 -17.82 -23.58 -10.25
C ASN A 270 -17.21 -22.36 -9.50
N PRO A 271 -17.41 -22.23 -8.16
CA PRO A 271 -16.86 -21.14 -7.33
C PRO A 271 -15.35 -20.91 -7.46
N PHE A 272 -14.57 -21.97 -7.64
CA PHE A 272 -13.12 -21.90 -7.79
C PHE A 272 -12.68 -21.16 -9.07
N ILE A 273 -13.37 -21.39 -10.19
CA ILE A 273 -13.07 -20.73 -11.46
C ILE A 273 -13.36 -19.24 -11.34
N ILE A 274 -14.46 -18.87 -10.69
CA ILE A 274 -14.84 -17.47 -10.51
C ILE A 274 -13.85 -16.76 -9.60
N ASN A 275 -13.44 -17.39 -8.49
CA ASN A 275 -12.41 -16.82 -7.64
C ASN A 275 -11.08 -16.63 -8.39
N LEU A 276 -10.69 -17.60 -9.22
CA LEU A 276 -9.52 -17.47 -10.09
C LEU A 276 -9.65 -16.28 -11.06
N VAL A 277 -10.83 -16.09 -11.68
CA VAL A 277 -11.10 -14.92 -12.53
C VAL A 277 -10.96 -13.61 -11.74
N MET A 278 -11.49 -13.53 -10.51
CA MET A 278 -11.33 -12.34 -9.66
C MET A 278 -9.85 -12.02 -9.39
N ILE A 279 -9.04 -13.05 -9.15
CA ILE A 279 -7.61 -12.89 -8.87
C ILE A 279 -6.82 -12.50 -10.13
N ILE A 280 -7.21 -13.02 -11.30
CA ILE A 280 -6.67 -12.58 -12.60
C ILE A 280 -7.00 -11.10 -12.82
N VAL A 281 -8.26 -10.70 -12.62
CA VAL A 281 -8.70 -9.30 -12.72
C VAL A 281 -7.88 -8.42 -11.77
N ASN A 282 -7.69 -8.82 -10.52
CA ASN A 282 -6.86 -8.09 -9.56
C ASN A 282 -5.43 -7.86 -10.10
N CYS A 283 -4.78 -8.91 -10.61
CA CYS A 283 -3.42 -8.82 -11.14
C CYS A 283 -3.34 -7.93 -12.38
N VAL A 284 -4.20 -8.16 -13.38
CA VAL A 284 -4.18 -7.42 -14.65
C VAL A 284 -4.55 -5.95 -14.44
N CYS A 285 -5.57 -5.67 -13.64
CA CYS A 285 -6.05 -4.32 -13.40
C CYS A 285 -5.11 -3.51 -12.48
N THR A 286 -4.19 -4.16 -11.77
CA THR A 286 -3.11 -3.43 -11.08
C THR A 286 -2.23 -2.66 -12.06
N ILE A 287 -2.00 -3.18 -13.28
CA ILE A 287 -1.11 -2.58 -14.29
C ILE A 287 -1.63 -1.19 -14.77
N PRO A 288 -2.89 -1.05 -15.21
CA PRO A 288 -3.46 0.27 -15.49
C PRO A 288 -3.34 1.25 -14.33
N GLY A 289 -3.50 0.78 -13.08
CA GLY A 289 -3.30 1.60 -11.89
C GLY A 289 -1.92 2.28 -11.84
N LEU A 290 -0.86 1.56 -12.22
CA LEU A 290 0.51 2.09 -12.26
C LEU A 290 0.69 3.21 -13.30
N ILE A 291 -0.06 3.15 -14.41
CA ILE A 291 0.02 4.15 -15.49
C ILE A 291 -0.85 5.36 -15.14
N VAL A 292 -2.02 5.11 -14.58
CA VAL A 292 -3.04 6.12 -14.30
C VAL A 292 -2.65 7.00 -13.11
N ILE A 293 -1.96 6.45 -12.11
CA ILE A 293 -1.54 7.18 -10.91
C ILE A 293 -0.67 8.43 -11.21
N GLU A 294 0.15 8.38 -12.27
CA GLU A 294 0.99 9.51 -12.67
C GLU A 294 0.24 10.58 -13.49
N LYS A 295 -0.91 10.22 -14.07
CA LYS A 295 -1.76 11.12 -14.87
C LYS A 295 -2.86 11.79 -14.05
N LEU A 296 -3.60 11.02 -13.25
CA LEU A 296 -4.79 11.51 -12.52
C LEU A 296 -4.48 12.09 -11.14
N GLY A 297 -3.30 11.81 -10.58
CA GLY A 297 -2.96 12.16 -9.20
C GLY A 297 -3.48 11.13 -8.19
N ARG A 298 -2.94 11.19 -6.97
CA ARG A 298 -3.19 10.18 -5.93
C ARG A 298 -4.56 10.38 -5.29
N ARG A 299 -4.95 11.63 -5.00
CA ARG A 299 -6.19 11.96 -4.28
C ARG A 299 -7.43 11.62 -5.10
N LYS A 300 -7.45 12.03 -6.37
CA LYS A 300 -8.58 11.74 -7.29
C LYS A 300 -8.77 10.25 -7.52
N LEU A 301 -7.68 9.50 -7.65
CA LEU A 301 -7.71 8.06 -7.90
C LEU A 301 -8.27 7.30 -6.69
N LEU A 302 -7.88 7.67 -5.46
CA LEU A 302 -8.44 7.10 -4.22
C LEU A 302 -9.95 7.37 -4.09
N MET A 303 -10.40 8.60 -4.36
CA MET A 303 -11.83 8.94 -4.28
C MET A 303 -12.66 8.21 -5.34
N ALA A 304 -12.20 8.21 -6.60
CA ALA A 304 -12.88 7.51 -7.69
C ALA A 304 -12.95 5.99 -7.45
N GLY A 305 -11.85 5.42 -6.95
CA GLY A 305 -11.79 4.02 -6.55
C GLY A 305 -12.77 3.68 -5.44
N ALA A 306 -12.78 4.44 -4.36
CA ALA A 306 -13.70 4.21 -3.24
C ALA A 306 -15.17 4.36 -3.65
N LEU A 307 -15.49 5.32 -4.51
CA LEU A 307 -16.84 5.49 -5.04
C LEU A 307 -17.27 4.28 -5.87
N GLY A 308 -16.41 3.82 -6.79
CA GLY A 308 -16.69 2.64 -7.60
C GLY A 308 -16.88 1.39 -6.74
N GLN A 309 -16.03 1.19 -5.74
CA GLN A 309 -16.17 0.09 -4.78
C GLN A 309 -17.47 0.20 -3.97
N ALA A 310 -17.80 1.38 -3.44
CA ALA A 310 -19.02 1.58 -2.65
C ALA A 310 -20.28 1.23 -3.45
N VAL A 311 -20.38 1.71 -4.69
CA VAL A 311 -21.52 1.40 -5.59
C VAL A 311 -21.63 -0.10 -5.81
N CYS A 312 -20.54 -0.78 -6.18
CA CYS A 312 -20.55 -2.22 -6.39
C CYS A 312 -20.93 -3.00 -5.13
N GLN A 313 -20.42 -2.61 -3.96
CA GLN A 313 -20.68 -3.31 -2.70
C GLN A 313 -22.12 -3.11 -2.22
N PHE A 314 -22.69 -1.93 -2.39
CA PHE A 314 -24.12 -1.73 -2.12
C PHE A 314 -25.02 -2.52 -3.07
N ILE A 315 -24.66 -2.63 -4.35
CA ILE A 315 -25.38 -3.49 -5.29
C ILE A 315 -25.29 -4.95 -4.84
N ILE A 316 -24.09 -5.44 -4.48
CA ILE A 316 -23.90 -6.82 -3.98
C ILE A 316 -24.76 -7.07 -2.72
N GLY A 317 -24.76 -6.15 -1.75
CA GLY A 317 -25.57 -6.26 -0.54
C GLY A 317 -27.08 -6.25 -0.82
N ALA A 318 -27.54 -5.38 -1.74
CA ALA A 318 -28.96 -5.28 -2.11
C ALA A 318 -29.44 -6.52 -2.87
N VAL A 319 -28.68 -6.96 -3.87
CA VAL A 319 -28.99 -8.13 -4.71
C VAL A 319 -28.99 -9.41 -3.88
N SER A 320 -28.02 -9.57 -2.97
CA SER A 320 -27.98 -10.73 -2.07
C SER A 320 -29.16 -10.78 -1.10
N THR A 321 -29.57 -9.63 -0.55
CA THR A 321 -30.75 -9.56 0.33
C THR A 321 -32.04 -9.87 -0.43
N ALA A 322 -32.17 -9.38 -1.67
CA ALA A 322 -33.34 -9.66 -2.51
C ALA A 322 -33.44 -11.14 -2.95
N ASN A 323 -32.29 -11.83 -3.06
CA ASN A 323 -32.24 -13.25 -3.39
C ASN A 323 -32.80 -14.18 -2.32
N GLU A 324 -32.75 -13.78 -1.04
CA GLU A 324 -33.33 -14.57 0.07
C GLU A 324 -34.85 -14.76 -0.11
N THR A 325 -35.51 -13.84 -0.83
CA THR A 325 -36.98 -13.80 -1.00
C THR A 325 -37.47 -14.15 -2.41
N SER A 326 -36.59 -14.44 -3.37
CA SER A 326 -36.93 -14.54 -4.80
C SER A 326 -37.12 -15.98 -5.31
N SER A 327 -38.00 -16.16 -6.31
CA SER A 327 -38.25 -17.44 -6.99
C SER A 327 -37.04 -17.97 -7.77
N GLN A 328 -36.99 -19.29 -7.99
CA GLN A 328 -35.84 -20.03 -8.52
C GLN A 328 -35.31 -19.50 -9.87
N ASP A 329 -36.18 -18.96 -10.73
CA ASP A 329 -35.81 -18.44 -12.06
C ASP A 329 -35.02 -17.12 -12.03
N LEU A 330 -35.21 -16.28 -11.01
CA LEU A 330 -34.50 -15.01 -10.86
C LEU A 330 -33.09 -15.17 -10.27
N ARG A 331 -32.80 -16.33 -9.67
CA ARG A 331 -31.51 -16.59 -8.99
C ARG A 331 -30.32 -16.61 -9.96
N SER A 332 -30.50 -17.12 -11.18
CA SER A 332 -29.41 -17.19 -12.17
C SER A 332 -28.93 -15.80 -12.61
N THR A 333 -29.86 -14.91 -12.98
CA THR A 333 -29.56 -13.53 -13.37
C THR A 333 -28.93 -12.74 -12.24
N SER A 334 -29.46 -12.93 -11.03
CA SER A 334 -28.96 -12.27 -9.82
C SER A 334 -27.53 -12.71 -9.47
N ASN A 335 -27.24 -14.00 -9.60
CA ASN A 335 -25.90 -14.55 -9.40
C ASN A 335 -24.87 -13.99 -10.38
N MET A 336 -25.25 -13.81 -11.64
CA MET A 336 -24.37 -13.18 -12.63
C MET A 336 -24.09 -11.71 -12.28
N ALA A 337 -25.10 -10.97 -11.80
CA ALA A 337 -24.93 -9.60 -11.34
C ALA A 337 -23.95 -9.50 -10.15
N LEU A 338 -24.02 -10.43 -9.19
CA LEU A 338 -23.08 -10.50 -8.06
C LEU A 338 -21.63 -10.70 -8.52
N ILE A 339 -21.40 -11.61 -9.47
CA ILE A 339 -20.07 -11.88 -10.03
C ILE A 339 -19.54 -10.64 -10.74
N VAL A 340 -20.33 -10.03 -11.63
CA VAL A 340 -19.92 -8.84 -12.38
C VAL A 340 -19.61 -7.68 -11.43
N CYS A 341 -20.46 -7.43 -10.43
CA CYS A 341 -20.19 -6.38 -9.44
C CYS A 341 -18.96 -6.67 -8.60
N CYS A 342 -18.68 -7.93 -8.25
CA CYS A 342 -17.44 -8.31 -7.58
C CYS A 342 -16.22 -8.03 -8.44
N ALA A 343 -16.26 -8.37 -9.73
CA ALA A 343 -15.15 -8.12 -10.66
C ALA A 343 -14.88 -6.61 -10.80
N ILE A 344 -15.94 -5.80 -10.92
CA ILE A 344 -15.82 -4.35 -11.01
C ILE A 344 -15.29 -3.76 -9.69
N ASN A 345 -15.73 -4.27 -8.54
CA ASN A 345 -15.19 -3.88 -7.23
C ASN A 345 -13.67 -4.17 -7.14
N VAL A 346 -13.24 -5.36 -7.57
CA VAL A 346 -11.81 -5.74 -7.62
C VAL A 346 -11.04 -4.83 -8.59
N PHE A 347 -11.61 -4.51 -9.76
CA PHE A 347 -11.02 -3.58 -10.71
C PHE A 347 -10.77 -2.20 -10.08
N PHE A 348 -11.76 -1.62 -9.41
CA PHE A 348 -11.61 -0.32 -8.75
C PHE A 348 -10.56 -0.38 -7.65
N TYR A 349 -10.54 -1.44 -6.83
CA TYR A 349 -9.51 -1.62 -5.81
C TYR A 349 -8.09 -1.69 -6.41
N ALA A 350 -7.89 -2.58 -7.39
CA ALA A 350 -6.59 -2.87 -7.98
C ALA A 350 -6.00 -1.65 -8.70
N THR A 351 -6.85 -0.83 -9.33
CA THR A 351 -6.44 0.40 -10.02
C THR A 351 -6.21 1.59 -9.09
N SER A 352 -6.65 1.54 -7.82
CA SER A 352 -6.60 2.67 -6.89
C SER A 352 -6.04 2.31 -5.51
N TRP A 353 -6.88 1.88 -4.56
CA TRP A 353 -6.55 1.65 -3.15
C TRP A 353 -5.44 0.64 -2.93
N GLY A 354 -5.29 -0.35 -3.81
CA GLY A 354 -4.17 -1.29 -3.77
C GLY A 354 -2.82 -0.56 -3.84
N PRO A 355 -2.43 -0.01 -5.00
CA PRO A 355 -1.12 0.61 -5.16
C PRO A 355 -1.00 2.00 -4.51
N VAL A 356 -2.06 2.82 -4.57
CA VAL A 356 -1.96 4.24 -4.19
C VAL A 356 -1.71 4.42 -2.69
N THR A 357 -2.27 3.56 -1.84
CA THR A 357 -2.06 3.62 -0.39
C THR A 357 -0.59 3.46 -0.01
N TRP A 358 0.12 2.53 -0.64
CA TRP A 358 1.56 2.32 -0.42
C TRP A 358 2.41 3.49 -0.93
N VAL A 359 2.02 4.07 -2.08
CA VAL A 359 2.69 5.26 -2.63
C VAL A 359 2.51 6.46 -1.71
N VAL A 360 1.28 6.81 -1.34
CA VAL A 360 0.99 7.98 -0.49
C VAL A 360 1.69 7.85 0.86
N THR A 361 1.62 6.68 1.51
CA THR A 361 2.31 6.48 2.79
C THR A 361 3.83 6.60 2.67
N SER A 362 4.43 6.21 1.55
CA SER A 362 5.88 6.42 1.34
C SER A 362 6.27 7.88 1.04
N GLU A 363 5.35 8.69 0.52
CA GLU A 363 5.59 10.06 0.06
C GLU A 363 5.32 11.11 1.16
N ILE A 364 4.27 10.94 1.99
CA ILE A 364 3.86 11.96 2.97
C ILE A 364 4.76 12.05 4.20
N PHE A 365 5.56 11.01 4.50
CA PHE A 365 6.36 11.01 5.70
C PHE A 365 7.68 11.77 5.49
N PRO A 366 7.98 12.73 6.39
CA PRO A 366 9.24 13.45 6.31
C PRO A 366 10.40 12.48 6.46
N LEU A 367 11.45 12.82 5.76
CA LEU A 367 12.75 12.20 5.73
C LEU A 367 13.22 11.66 7.10
N LYS A 368 13.24 12.52 8.13
CA LYS A 368 13.75 12.20 9.47
C LYS A 368 13.06 11.00 10.14
N VAL A 369 11.73 10.94 10.09
CA VAL A 369 10.95 9.94 10.83
C VAL A 369 10.31 8.88 9.93
N ARG A 370 10.64 8.88 8.64
CA ARG A 370 9.99 8.05 7.62
C ARG A 370 9.93 6.58 7.99
N ALA A 371 11.05 5.99 8.41
CA ALA A 371 11.10 4.58 8.78
C ALA A 371 10.11 4.25 9.91
N LYS A 372 10.07 5.08 10.96
CA LYS A 372 9.17 4.92 12.11
C LYS A 372 7.70 5.15 11.73
N ALA A 373 7.41 6.18 10.94
CA ALA A 373 6.06 6.47 10.47
C ALA A 373 5.50 5.38 9.53
N MET A 374 6.34 4.84 8.64
CA MET A 374 5.99 3.68 7.81
C MET A 374 5.74 2.44 8.69
N SER A 375 6.61 2.18 9.67
CA SER A 375 6.41 1.09 10.63
C SER A 375 5.07 1.19 11.35
N VAL A 376 4.70 2.36 11.88
CA VAL A 376 3.42 2.56 12.58
C VAL A 376 2.22 2.43 11.62
N SER A 377 2.27 3.02 10.43
CA SER A 377 1.15 2.93 9.48
C SER A 377 0.97 1.53 8.91
N THR A 378 2.05 0.80 8.63
CA THR A 378 1.99 -0.62 8.24
C THR A 378 1.54 -1.51 9.39
N THR A 379 1.88 -1.18 10.63
CA THR A 379 1.32 -1.89 11.80
C THR A 379 -0.19 -1.73 11.88
N ALA A 380 -0.72 -0.52 11.62
CA ALA A 380 -2.15 -0.30 11.54
C ALA A 380 -2.82 -1.09 10.39
N ASN A 381 -2.14 -1.24 9.25
CA ASN A 381 -2.57 -2.12 8.15
C ASN A 381 -2.74 -3.57 8.64
N TRP A 382 -1.70 -4.16 9.23
CA TRP A 382 -1.72 -5.56 9.65
C TRP A 382 -2.66 -5.83 10.83
N LEU A 383 -2.82 -4.86 11.73
CA LEU A 383 -3.77 -4.97 12.83
C LEU A 383 -5.21 -5.05 12.33
N LEU A 384 -5.57 -4.21 11.35
CA LEU A 384 -6.90 -4.26 10.75
C LEU A 384 -7.05 -5.46 9.83
N ASN A 385 -6.00 -5.88 9.15
CA ASN A 385 -5.99 -7.13 8.40
C ASN A 385 -6.30 -8.34 9.31
N PHE A 386 -5.70 -8.39 10.51
CA PHE A 386 -6.03 -9.42 11.51
C PHE A 386 -7.52 -9.39 11.87
N ALA A 387 -8.07 -8.21 12.18
CA ALA A 387 -9.48 -8.08 12.52
C ALA A 387 -10.40 -8.53 11.36
N VAL A 388 -10.09 -8.12 10.13
CA VAL A 388 -10.85 -8.48 8.92
C VAL A 388 -10.67 -9.95 8.53
N ALA A 389 -9.57 -10.60 8.91
CA ALA A 389 -9.37 -12.03 8.69
C ALA A 389 -10.09 -12.89 9.74
N TYR A 390 -10.06 -12.44 11.00
CA TYR A 390 -10.58 -13.19 12.16
C TYR A 390 -12.09 -13.04 12.34
N ALA A 391 -12.65 -11.84 12.12
CA ALA A 391 -14.05 -11.54 12.41
C ALA A 391 -15.09 -12.18 11.46
N PRO A 392 -14.87 -12.29 10.14
CA PRO A 392 -15.94 -12.69 9.22
C PRO A 392 -16.58 -14.05 9.50
N PRO A 393 -15.85 -15.13 9.88
CA PRO A 393 -16.50 -16.40 10.23
C PRO A 393 -17.53 -16.27 11.37
N PHE A 394 -17.31 -15.36 12.32
CA PHE A 394 -18.25 -15.09 13.41
C PHE A 394 -19.41 -14.19 12.99
N ILE A 395 -19.16 -13.23 12.10
CA ILE A 395 -20.18 -12.30 11.58
C ILE A 395 -21.10 -13.01 10.58
N MET A 396 -20.55 -13.89 9.74
CA MET A 396 -21.34 -14.62 8.75
C MET A 396 -22.27 -15.63 9.41
N GLY A 397 -21.89 -16.22 10.56
CA GLY A 397 -22.70 -17.21 11.29
C GLY A 397 -22.93 -18.51 10.51
N ARG A 398 -23.26 -19.60 11.22
CA ARG A 398 -23.85 -20.80 10.60
C ARG A 398 -25.36 -20.74 10.85
N GLY A 399 -26.18 -20.62 9.80
CA GLY A 399 -27.64 -20.58 9.86
C GLY A 399 -28.30 -19.33 9.26
N ALA A 400 -29.64 -19.32 9.26
CA ALA A 400 -30.47 -18.28 8.62
C ALA A 400 -30.42 -16.90 9.31
N ASP A 401 -29.92 -16.82 10.55
CA ASP A 401 -29.82 -15.58 11.34
C ASP A 401 -28.44 -14.89 11.25
N GLY A 402 -27.52 -15.46 10.46
CA GLY A 402 -26.20 -14.89 10.22
C GLY A 402 -26.23 -13.62 9.39
N PHE A 403 -25.27 -12.70 9.60
CA PHE A 403 -25.20 -11.44 8.84
C PHE A 403 -24.92 -11.68 7.35
N GLY A 404 -24.42 -12.87 6.98
CA GLY A 404 -24.29 -13.35 5.61
C GLY A 404 -23.70 -12.33 4.63
N LEU A 405 -24.38 -12.15 3.50
CA LEU A 405 -23.96 -11.24 2.43
C LEU A 405 -24.29 -9.77 2.71
N LYS A 406 -25.03 -9.47 3.79
CA LYS A 406 -25.32 -8.10 4.23
C LYS A 406 -24.06 -7.40 4.75
N ILE A 407 -22.97 -8.13 4.98
CA ILE A 407 -21.65 -7.56 5.31
C ILE A 407 -21.13 -6.59 4.23
N PHE A 408 -21.55 -6.74 2.97
CA PHE A 408 -21.17 -5.81 1.90
C PHE A 408 -21.78 -4.42 2.09
N PHE A 409 -22.88 -4.26 2.84
CA PHE A 409 -23.35 -2.93 3.24
C PHE A 409 -22.35 -2.23 4.16
N ILE A 410 -21.77 -2.97 5.11
CA ILE A 410 -20.77 -2.44 6.04
C ILE A 410 -19.52 -1.99 5.26
N TRP A 411 -19.01 -2.84 4.37
CA TRP A 411 -17.86 -2.48 3.53
C TRP A 411 -18.16 -1.30 2.60
N GLY A 412 -19.36 -1.26 2.02
CA GLY A 412 -19.80 -0.13 1.18
C GLY A 412 -19.83 1.18 1.96
N THR A 413 -20.32 1.16 3.20
CA THR A 413 -20.29 2.33 4.10
C THR A 413 -18.86 2.75 4.42
N PHE A 414 -17.96 1.81 4.72
CA PHE A 414 -16.54 2.14 4.93
C PHE A 414 -15.89 2.74 3.67
N CYS A 415 -16.27 2.30 2.47
CA CYS A 415 -15.81 2.93 1.22
C CYS A 415 -16.28 4.39 1.12
N ILE A 416 -17.51 4.71 1.50
CA ILE A 416 -17.99 6.11 1.56
C ILE A 416 -17.22 6.92 2.61
N LEU A 417 -17.01 6.36 3.81
CA LEU A 417 -16.17 7.00 4.84
C LEU A 417 -14.74 7.22 4.34
N ALA A 418 -14.23 6.33 3.49
CA ALA A 418 -12.93 6.45 2.89
C ALA A 418 -12.84 7.64 1.92
N ILE A 419 -13.92 7.92 1.15
CA ILE A 419 -14.01 9.15 0.32
C ILE A 419 -13.93 10.39 1.19
N VAL A 420 -14.72 10.42 2.28
CA VAL A 420 -14.73 11.53 3.24
C VAL A 420 -13.33 11.72 3.84
N PHE A 421 -12.69 10.64 4.29
CA PHE A 421 -11.33 10.67 4.83
C PHE A 421 -10.33 11.23 3.81
N VAL A 422 -10.35 10.74 2.57
CA VAL A 422 -9.44 11.21 1.50
C VAL A 422 -9.68 12.67 1.17
N TRP A 423 -10.93 13.13 1.21
CA TRP A 423 -11.27 14.54 0.98
C TRP A 423 -10.64 15.47 2.02
N PHE A 424 -10.71 15.10 3.31
CA PHE A 424 -10.31 15.95 4.43
C PHE A 424 -8.84 15.80 4.86
N LEU A 425 -8.22 14.62 4.68
CA LEU A 425 -6.93 14.30 5.32
C LEU A 425 -5.81 13.93 4.35
N VAL A 426 -6.11 13.63 3.08
CA VAL A 426 -5.10 13.23 2.08
C VAL A 426 -4.75 14.39 1.17
N TYR A 427 -3.49 14.82 1.26
CA TYR A 427 -2.91 15.83 0.37
C TYR A 427 -2.49 15.20 -0.96
N GLU A 428 -2.63 15.95 -2.05
CA GLU A 428 -2.13 15.57 -3.37
C GLU A 428 -0.60 15.67 -3.40
N THR A 429 0.06 14.54 -3.65
CA THR A 429 1.54 14.43 -3.68
C THR A 429 2.08 14.22 -5.09
N SER A 430 1.21 14.14 -6.10
CA SER A 430 1.64 13.83 -7.47
C SER A 430 2.61 14.87 -8.02
N ARG A 431 3.70 14.40 -8.64
CA ARG A 431 4.70 15.23 -9.35
C ARG A 431 5.45 16.23 -8.46
N MET A 432 5.44 16.01 -7.15
CA MET A 432 6.17 16.83 -6.18
C MET A 432 7.41 16.09 -5.65
N THR A 433 8.47 16.84 -5.33
CA THR A 433 9.59 16.28 -4.56
C THR A 433 9.19 16.12 -3.09
N LEU A 434 9.97 15.36 -2.32
CA LEU A 434 9.64 15.12 -0.91
C LEU A 434 9.73 16.41 -0.09
N GLU A 435 10.66 17.28 -0.48
CA GLU A 435 10.90 18.58 0.12
C GLU A 435 9.75 19.55 -0.19
N GLN A 436 9.21 19.52 -1.42
CA GLN A 436 8.02 20.28 -1.78
C GLN A 436 6.77 19.80 -1.04
N ILE A 437 6.67 18.50 -0.73
CA ILE A 437 5.60 17.96 0.11
C ILE A 437 5.76 18.47 1.55
N ASP A 438 6.98 18.56 2.06
CA ASP A 438 7.30 19.20 3.36
C ASP A 438 6.82 20.65 3.40
N GLU A 439 7.19 21.45 2.40
CA GLU A 439 6.70 22.83 2.26
C GLU A 439 5.16 22.92 2.19
N MET A 440 4.52 22.03 1.43
CA MET A 440 3.06 22.03 1.29
C MET A 440 2.35 21.81 2.62
N TYR A 441 2.83 20.90 3.46
CA TYR A 441 2.21 20.66 4.77
C TYR A 441 2.42 21.81 5.76
N GLU A 442 3.46 22.63 5.56
CA GLU A 442 3.70 23.83 6.36
C GLU A 442 2.81 25.00 5.93
N ARG A 443 2.59 25.16 4.61
CA ARG A 443 1.84 26.30 4.05
C ARG A 443 0.34 26.06 3.91
N VAL A 444 -0.06 24.82 3.63
CA VAL A 444 -1.46 24.48 3.33
C VAL A 444 -2.11 23.84 4.55
N GLN A 445 -3.04 24.57 5.17
CA GLN A 445 -3.73 24.11 6.38
C GLN A 445 -4.72 22.98 6.09
N HIS A 446 -5.38 22.97 4.92
CA HIS A 446 -6.43 21.98 4.61
C HIS A 446 -6.07 21.10 3.41
N ALA A 447 -6.31 19.79 3.53
CA ALA A 447 -5.98 18.85 2.47
C ALA A 447 -6.72 19.12 1.15
N TRP A 448 -7.93 19.70 1.19
CA TRP A 448 -8.70 19.97 -0.03
C TRP A 448 -8.16 21.12 -0.87
N GLU A 449 -7.34 22.00 -0.30
CA GLU A 449 -6.67 23.11 -0.98
C GLU A 449 -5.36 22.67 -1.65
N SER A 450 -4.84 21.49 -1.30
CA SER A 450 -3.56 20.97 -1.80
C SER A 450 -3.46 20.91 -3.34
N PRO A 451 -4.52 20.63 -4.13
CA PRO A 451 -4.39 20.59 -5.60
C PRO A 451 -4.05 21.94 -6.23
N GLY A 452 -4.29 23.05 -5.54
CA GLY A 452 -3.94 24.40 -5.99
C GLY A 452 -2.56 24.88 -5.51
N PHE A 453 -1.81 24.04 -4.79
CA PHE A 453 -0.51 24.41 -4.25
C PHE A 453 0.54 24.52 -5.36
N ASN A 454 1.20 25.68 -5.43
CA ASN A 454 2.37 25.90 -6.27
C ASN A 454 3.62 25.95 -5.37
N PRO A 455 4.61 25.08 -5.60
CA PRO A 455 5.84 25.07 -4.81
C PRO A 455 6.63 26.37 -5.01
N SER A 456 7.27 26.86 -3.94
CA SER A 456 8.06 28.10 -3.99
C SER A 456 9.24 28.05 -4.96
N TRP A 457 9.76 26.86 -5.25
CA TRP A 457 10.81 26.64 -6.22
C TRP A 457 10.49 25.41 -7.06
N SER A 458 10.73 25.49 -8.38
CA SER A 458 10.59 24.36 -9.30
C SER A 458 11.97 23.86 -9.73
N PHE A 459 12.10 22.55 -9.93
CA PHE A 459 13.34 21.96 -10.46
C PHE A 459 13.72 22.57 -11.82
N GLN A 460 12.74 23.03 -12.62
CA GLN A 460 12.99 23.76 -13.86
C GLN A 460 13.53 25.16 -13.61
N ALA A 461 13.02 25.87 -12.61
CA ALA A 461 13.57 27.16 -12.20
C ALA A 461 15.02 26.99 -11.73
N MET A 462 15.28 26.00 -10.87
CA MET A 462 16.60 25.67 -10.34
C MET A 462 17.60 25.22 -11.44
N ARG A 463 17.11 24.50 -12.47
CA ARG A 463 17.91 24.12 -13.65
C ARG A 463 18.20 25.32 -14.56
N ASN A 464 17.26 26.25 -14.68
CA ASN A 464 17.38 27.42 -15.56
C ASN A 464 18.18 28.57 -14.92
N THR A 465 18.15 28.73 -13.60
CA THR A 465 18.90 29.78 -12.88
C THR A 465 20.35 29.41 -12.60
N GLY A 466 20.73 28.15 -12.78
CA GLY A 466 22.00 27.64 -12.26
C GLY A 466 22.01 27.66 -10.73
N TRP A 467 22.89 26.86 -10.14
CA TRP A 467 23.08 26.86 -8.69
C TRP A 467 23.83 28.12 -8.27
N SER A 468 23.15 29.17 -7.84
CA SER A 468 23.78 30.30 -7.15
C SER A 468 23.47 30.21 -5.66
N THR A 469 24.51 30.17 -4.83
CA THR A 469 24.44 30.03 -3.36
C THR A 469 24.04 31.33 -2.65
N THR A 470 23.45 32.31 -3.34
CA THR A 470 23.42 33.70 -2.84
C THR A 470 22.02 34.29 -2.64
N GLU A 471 20.93 33.60 -2.96
CA GLU A 471 19.59 34.15 -2.75
C GLU A 471 18.76 33.24 -1.82
N GLN A 472 18.89 33.49 -0.52
CA GLN A 472 17.83 33.17 0.43
C GLN A 472 16.66 34.15 0.20
N PRO A 473 15.40 33.68 0.09
CA PRO A 473 14.26 34.59 -0.03
C PRO A 473 14.10 35.38 1.28
N THR A 474 14.16 36.70 1.15
CA THR A 474 13.95 37.68 2.21
C THR A 474 12.58 37.48 2.87
N GLU A 475 12.57 37.49 4.21
CA GLU A 475 11.37 37.56 5.04
C GLU A 475 10.44 38.72 4.60
N LEU A 476 9.16 38.43 4.40
CA LEU A 476 8.12 39.46 4.31
C LEU A 476 7.65 39.82 5.72
N GLN A 477 8.28 40.85 6.29
CA GLN A 477 7.77 41.61 7.41
C GLN A 477 6.46 42.33 7.04
N ASN A 478 5.48 42.21 7.93
CA ASN A 478 4.45 43.19 8.27
C ASN A 478 3.42 43.60 7.19
N SER A 479 2.28 42.92 7.21
CA SER A 479 0.98 43.54 6.87
C SER A 479 0.14 43.67 8.14
N ASN A 480 0.42 44.71 8.93
CA ASN A 480 -0.46 45.21 9.98
C ASN A 480 -0.22 46.71 10.15
N THR A 481 -0.94 47.53 9.40
CA THR A 481 -1.33 48.90 9.81
C THR A 481 -2.49 49.37 8.92
N THR A 482 -3.65 49.48 9.55
CA THR A 482 -4.81 50.29 9.18
C THR A 482 -4.47 51.78 9.12
N SER A 483 -4.92 52.53 8.09
CA SER A 483 -5.91 53.62 8.21
C SER A 483 -5.94 54.58 7.00
N SER A 484 -7.15 54.73 6.42
CA SER A 484 -7.84 55.98 6.02
C SER A 484 -7.32 56.93 4.93
N ALA A 485 -8.26 57.16 4.00
CA ALA A 485 -8.71 58.44 3.38
C ALA A 485 -8.08 58.93 2.06
N ASP A 486 -8.94 58.95 1.04
CA ASP A 486 -9.19 59.95 -0.02
C ASP A 486 -8.02 60.77 -0.59
N ASP A 487 -7.79 60.68 -1.92
CA ASP A 487 -8.18 61.76 -2.84
C ASP A 487 -7.98 61.42 -4.34
N GLN A 488 -8.56 62.29 -5.17
CA GLN A 488 -9.00 62.20 -6.56
C GLN A 488 -7.98 62.11 -7.73
N HIS A 489 -8.52 61.66 -8.87
CA HIS A 489 -8.36 62.13 -10.27
C HIS A 489 -7.13 61.78 -11.18
N SER A 490 -7.51 61.27 -12.36
CA SER A 490 -7.05 61.62 -13.73
C SER A 490 -6.13 60.66 -14.52
N ILE A 491 -6.77 60.01 -15.52
CA ILE A 491 -6.42 59.82 -16.94
C ILE A 491 -4.95 60.10 -17.35
N HIS A 492 -4.27 59.09 -17.89
CA HIS A 492 -3.59 59.19 -19.18
C HIS A 492 -3.25 57.82 -19.81
N SER A 493 -3.57 57.74 -21.10
CA SER A 493 -3.35 56.68 -22.07
C SER A 493 -1.89 56.55 -22.52
N HIS A 494 -1.38 55.33 -22.70
CA HIS A 494 -0.31 55.04 -23.66
C HIS A 494 -0.41 53.60 -24.21
N HIS A 495 -0.66 53.50 -25.53
CA HIS A 495 -0.39 52.31 -26.35
C HIS A 495 1.13 52.10 -26.52
N PRO A 496 1.59 50.88 -26.86
CA PRO A 496 2.15 50.67 -28.22
C PRO A 496 1.80 49.26 -28.79
N PRO A 497 2.37 48.74 -29.91
CA PRO A 497 1.60 48.48 -31.13
C PRO A 497 1.50 46.98 -31.53
N ASN A 498 0.56 46.71 -32.43
CA ASN A 498 0.44 45.45 -33.18
C ASN A 498 1.56 45.30 -34.23
N SER A 499 2.20 44.13 -34.27
CA SER A 499 2.59 43.48 -35.52
C SER A 499 2.50 41.95 -35.37
N ALA A 500 1.60 41.34 -36.15
CA ALA A 500 1.44 39.91 -36.31
C ALA A 500 2.38 39.39 -37.40
N THR A 501 2.88 38.14 -37.30
CA THR A 501 2.64 37.04 -38.27
C THR A 501 3.40 35.74 -37.88
N PRO A 502 2.96 34.56 -38.39
CA PRO A 502 2.95 33.28 -37.68
C PRO A 502 3.90 32.21 -38.24
N ILE A 503 4.39 31.29 -37.40
CA ILE A 503 5.12 30.05 -37.79
C ILE A 503 5.01 29.09 -36.57
N ALA A 504 4.79 27.78 -36.62
CA ALA A 504 4.26 26.80 -37.57
C ALA A 504 4.09 25.50 -36.75
N ASN A 505 3.16 24.64 -37.16
CA ASN A 505 3.04 23.27 -36.68
C ASN A 505 4.38 22.52 -36.85
N VAL A 506 4.86 21.84 -35.81
CA VAL A 506 5.83 20.76 -35.95
C VAL A 506 5.44 19.58 -35.06
N ASP A 507 5.47 18.43 -35.70
CA ASP A 507 4.98 17.10 -35.37
C ASP A 507 5.60 16.48 -34.11
N PHE A 508 4.81 15.75 -33.32
CA PHE A 508 5.28 14.91 -32.20
C PHE A 508 5.13 13.43 -32.58
N SER A 509 6.07 12.94 -33.36
CA SER A 509 6.42 11.52 -33.40
C SER A 509 7.87 11.39 -32.97
N TYR A 510 8.09 10.83 -31.77
CA TYR A 510 9.14 9.89 -31.36
C TYR A 510 9.02 9.61 -29.86
#